data_AF-A0A972QSF4-F1
#
_entry.id   AF-A0A972QSF4-F1
#
_cell.length_a   1.000
_cell.length_b   1.000
_cell.length_c   1.000
_cell.angle_alpha   90.00
_cell.angle_beta   90.00
_cell.angle_gamma   90.00
#
_symmetry.space_group_name_H-M   'P 1'
#
loop_
_entity.id
_entity.type
_entity.pdbx_description
1 polymer ?
#
loop_
_entity_poly.entity_id
_entity_poly.type
_entity_poly.pdbx_seq_one_letter_code
_entity_poly.pdbx_strand_id
1 'polypeptide(L)'
;MNSKGMTLIELIVVMVLLGIIGLFTFQFIGSSVETYIMVSRQAELLAEAKPAMERMAREIRDAKEIGDVSPSSINFIKEHPALVDTATDITFQLSEGILYRNSELLAENVPVDGFKVTRNPDDENEITLELTLSLTGGEKVTLHTKVYPKNINISSQFDGDWEEVVE
;
A
#
# COMPACT_ATOMS: atom_id res chain seq x y z
N MET A 1 48.89 -21.09 -48.12
CA MET A 1 47.81 -20.72 -47.19
C MET A 1 46.49 -21.11 -47.85
N ASN A 2 45.79 -22.13 -47.36
CA ASN A 2 44.55 -22.61 -47.97
C ASN A 2 43.37 -21.78 -47.45
N SER A 3 42.89 -20.82 -48.25
CA SER A 3 41.63 -20.12 -47.98
C SER A 3 40.47 -21.06 -48.34
N LYS A 4 39.91 -21.77 -47.35
CA LYS A 4 38.66 -22.50 -47.55
C LYS A 4 37.54 -21.46 -47.67
N GLY A 5 36.90 -21.39 -48.84
CA GLY A 5 35.70 -20.58 -49.06
C GLY A 5 34.49 -21.20 -48.36
N MET A 6 33.58 -20.35 -47.89
CA MET A 6 32.32 -20.78 -47.28
C MET A 6 31.43 -21.45 -48.34
N THR A 7 30.78 -22.55 -47.99
CA THR A 7 29.86 -23.23 -48.92
C THR A 7 28.48 -22.58 -48.88
N LEU A 8 27.74 -22.66 -49.98
CA LEU A 8 26.37 -22.10 -50.04
C LEU A 8 25.44 -22.77 -49.01
N ILE A 9 25.61 -24.07 -48.77
CA ILE A 9 24.83 -24.80 -47.76
C ILE A 9 25.15 -24.34 -46.34
N GLU A 10 26.41 -24.03 -46.04
CA GLU A 10 26.83 -23.49 -44.74
C GLU A 10 26.18 -22.14 -44.47
N LEU A 11 26.10 -21.26 -45.47
CA LEU A 11 25.43 -19.96 -45.36
C LEU A 11 23.91 -20.09 -45.14
N ILE A 12 23.26 -21.04 -45.81
CA ILE A 12 21.82 -21.32 -45.61
C ILE A 12 21.57 -21.81 -44.17
N VAL A 13 22.38 -22.76 -43.69
CA VAL A 13 22.24 -23.29 -42.32
C VAL A 13 22.42 -22.18 -41.30
N VAL A 14 23.40 -21.29 -41.47
CA VAL A 14 23.60 -20.14 -40.59
C VAL A 14 22.39 -19.20 -40.57
N MET A 15 21.79 -18.89 -41.73
CA MET A 15 20.60 -18.05 -41.80
C MET A 15 19.41 -18.67 -41.07
N VAL A 16 19.20 -19.98 -41.23
CA VAL A 16 18.12 -20.71 -40.53
C VAL A 16 18.36 -20.68 -39.02
N LEU A 17 19.59 -20.95 -38.57
CA LEU A 17 19.94 -20.93 -37.14
C LEU A 17 19.77 -19.54 -36.54
N LEU A 18 20.19 -18.48 -37.23
CA LEU A 18 19.99 -17.10 -36.79
C LEU A 18 18.50 -16.74 -36.72
N GLY A 19 17.69 -17.20 -37.66
CA GLY A 19 16.24 -17.01 -37.63
C GLY A 19 15.59 -17.64 -36.40
N ILE A 20 15.95 -18.88 -36.08
CA ILE A 20 15.44 -19.60 -34.89
C ILE A 20 15.84 -18.85 -33.61
N ILE A 21 17.12 -18.51 -33.44
CA ILE A 21 17.62 -17.81 -32.25
C ILE A 21 17.01 -16.41 -32.12
N GLY A 22 16.85 -15.70 -33.25
CA GLY A 22 16.25 -14.38 -33.30
C GLY A 22 14.83 -14.38 -32.74
N LEU A 23 13.99 -15.32 -33.17
CA LEU A 23 12.61 -15.43 -32.67
C LEU A 23 12.54 -15.62 -31.15
N PHE A 24 13.36 -16.54 -30.60
CA PHE A 24 13.42 -16.76 -29.16
C PHE A 24 13.88 -15.52 -28.39
N THR A 25 14.90 -14.83 -28.91
CA THR A 25 15.47 -13.64 -28.27
C THR A 25 14.47 -12.49 -28.23
N PHE A 26 13.76 -12.23 -29.35
CA PHE A 26 12.76 -11.16 -29.40
C PHE A 26 11.58 -11.43 -28.48
N GLN A 27 11.08 -12.67 -28.41
CA GLN A 27 10.01 -13.04 -27.48
C GLN A 27 10.44 -12.84 -26.02
N PHE A 28 11.66 -13.26 -25.67
CA PHE A 28 12.20 -13.11 -24.33
C PHE A 28 12.34 -11.64 -23.91
N ILE A 29 12.85 -10.78 -24.80
CA ILE A 29 12.98 -9.35 -24.55
C ILE A 29 11.60 -8.70 -24.36
N GLY A 30 10.63 -9.01 -25.22
CA GLY A 30 9.28 -8.48 -25.10
C GLY A 30 8.65 -8.76 -23.74
N SER A 31 8.70 -10.03 -23.29
CA SER A 31 8.19 -10.42 -21.97
C SER A 31 8.92 -9.75 -20.81
N SER A 32 10.24 -9.57 -20.94
CA SER A 32 11.05 -8.90 -19.92
C SER A 32 10.67 -7.42 -19.77
N VAL A 33 10.42 -6.73 -20.89
CA VAL A 33 9.99 -5.33 -20.90
C VAL A 33 8.61 -5.16 -20.30
N GLU A 34 7.64 -6.02 -20.67
CA GLU A 34 6.29 -5.99 -20.10
C GLU A 34 6.31 -6.19 -18.57
N THR A 35 7.11 -7.15 -18.10
CA THR A 35 7.29 -7.41 -16.66
C THR A 35 7.88 -6.20 -15.95
N TYR A 36 8.90 -5.57 -16.55
CA TYR A 36 9.51 -4.36 -15.98
C TYR A 36 8.50 -3.21 -15.84
N ILE A 37 7.70 -2.96 -16.88
CA ILE A 37 6.66 -1.93 -16.85
C ILE A 37 5.62 -2.22 -15.77
N MET A 38 5.18 -3.48 -15.65
CA MET A 38 4.22 -3.91 -14.64
C MET A 38 4.76 -3.67 -13.22
N VAL A 39 6.00 -4.08 -12.95
CA VAL A 39 6.64 -3.87 -11.64
C VAL A 39 6.82 -2.38 -11.35
N SER A 40 7.21 -1.59 -12.34
CA SER A 40 7.35 -0.14 -12.20
C SER A 40 6.04 0.52 -11.79
N ARG A 41 4.91 0.14 -12.41
CA ARG A 41 3.57 0.69 -12.08
C ARG A 41 3.10 0.25 -10.69
N GLN A 42 3.34 -1.00 -10.32
CA GLN A 42 3.01 -1.47 -8.96
C GLN A 42 3.86 -0.77 -7.90
N ALA A 43 5.13 -0.47 -8.20
CA ALA A 43 6.00 0.27 -7.28
C ALA A 43 5.47 1.69 -7.02
N GLU A 44 4.95 2.36 -8.05
CA GLU A 44 4.30 3.66 -7.95
C GLU A 44 3.04 3.60 -7.07
N LEU A 45 2.12 2.66 -7.33
CA LEU A 45 0.94 2.44 -6.49
C LEU A 45 1.30 2.13 -5.02
N LEU A 46 2.35 1.34 -4.80
CA LEU A 46 2.81 1.01 -3.45
C LEU A 46 3.39 2.23 -2.74
N ALA A 47 4.09 3.11 -3.46
CA ALA A 47 4.65 4.34 -2.92
C ALA A 47 3.56 5.33 -2.47
N GLU A 48 2.38 5.28 -3.09
CA GLU A 48 1.20 6.04 -2.67
C GLU A 48 0.43 5.34 -1.52
N ALA A 49 0.19 4.03 -1.63
CA ALA A 49 -0.59 3.27 -0.66
C ALA A 49 0.07 3.19 0.73
N LYS A 50 1.40 3.04 0.78
CA LYS A 50 2.16 2.90 2.04
C LYS A 50 2.00 4.09 3.00
N PRO A 51 2.29 5.34 2.61
CA PRO A 51 2.15 6.48 3.52
C PRO A 51 0.70 6.68 3.99
N ALA A 52 -0.28 6.45 3.12
CA ALA A 52 -1.70 6.47 3.51
C ALA A 52 -2.00 5.44 4.61
N MET A 53 -1.57 4.19 4.41
CA MET A 53 -1.73 3.11 5.39
C MET A 53 -0.99 3.38 6.70
N GLU A 54 0.24 3.91 6.63
CA GLU A 54 1.04 4.25 7.81
C GLU A 54 0.41 5.39 8.61
N ARG A 55 -0.14 6.42 7.94
CA ARG A 55 -0.89 7.50 8.59
C ARG A 55 -2.12 6.94 9.29
N MET A 56 -2.95 6.15 8.61
CA MET A 56 -4.13 5.53 9.22
C MET A 56 -3.77 4.68 10.43
N ALA A 57 -2.79 3.79 10.29
CA ALA A 57 -2.38 2.91 11.38
C ALA A 57 -1.77 3.67 12.56
N ARG A 58 -1.09 4.80 12.31
CA ARG A 58 -0.57 5.67 13.38
C ARG A 58 -1.68 6.38 14.11
N GLU A 59 -2.63 6.99 13.39
CA GLU A 59 -3.72 7.76 14.00
C GLU A 59 -4.69 6.85 14.76
N ILE A 60 -5.04 5.68 14.21
CA ILE A 60 -5.86 4.68 14.92
C ILE A 60 -5.14 4.14 16.16
N ARG A 61 -3.81 3.97 16.11
CA ARG A 61 -3.03 3.54 17.28
C ARG A 61 -3.08 4.56 18.43
N ASP A 62 -3.19 5.85 18.13
CA ASP A 62 -3.31 6.92 19.12
C ASP A 62 -4.77 7.16 19.56
N ALA A 63 -5.73 6.38 19.06
CA ALA A 63 -7.14 6.55 19.40
C ALA A 63 -7.40 6.32 20.89
N LYS A 64 -8.13 7.27 21.49
CA LYS A 64 -8.73 7.24 22.82
C LYS A 64 -10.10 6.56 22.81
N GLU A 65 -10.86 6.81 21.76
CA GLU A 65 -12.22 6.29 21.58
C GLU A 65 -12.41 5.89 20.13
N ILE A 66 -12.99 4.72 19.90
CA ILE A 66 -13.41 4.24 18.57
C ILE A 66 -14.91 4.39 18.52
N GLY A 67 -15.43 5.13 17.55
CA GLY A 67 -16.87 5.20 17.34
C GLY A 67 -17.30 4.23 16.24
N ASP A 68 -17.99 4.74 15.22
CA ASP A 68 -18.60 3.92 14.19
C ASP A 68 -17.55 3.30 13.26
N VAL A 69 -17.62 1.98 13.11
CA VAL A 69 -16.83 1.20 12.16
C VAL A 69 -17.78 0.59 11.14
N SER A 70 -17.51 0.88 9.87
CA SER A 70 -18.16 0.28 8.72
C SER A 70 -17.09 -0.21 7.74
N PRO A 71 -17.42 -1.07 6.76
CA PRO A 71 -16.44 -1.56 5.82
C PRO A 71 -15.67 -0.42 5.13
N SER A 72 -16.31 0.66 4.71
CA SER A 72 -15.65 1.74 3.95
C SER A 72 -15.38 3.02 4.77
N SER A 73 -15.62 2.99 6.09
CA SER A 73 -15.44 4.17 6.93
C SER A 73 -15.20 3.81 8.39
N ILE A 74 -14.33 4.56 9.06
CA ILE A 74 -14.09 4.49 10.50
C ILE A 74 -13.99 5.89 11.09
N ASN A 75 -14.67 6.14 12.21
CA ASN A 75 -14.46 7.33 13.03
C ASN A 75 -13.81 6.99 14.38
N PHE A 76 -13.02 7.91 14.90
CA PHE A 76 -12.38 7.77 16.21
C PHE A 76 -11.87 9.13 16.70
N ILE A 77 -11.64 9.22 18.01
CA ILE A 77 -11.03 10.37 18.65
C ILE A 77 -9.60 10.00 19.06
N LYS A 78 -8.61 10.79 18.63
CA LYS A 78 -7.21 10.69 19.07
C LYS A 78 -7.02 11.24 20.48
N GLU A 79 -6.09 10.64 21.21
CA GLU A 79 -5.68 11.18 22.52
C GLU A 79 -4.87 12.47 22.37
N HIS A 80 -3.95 12.52 21.40
CA HIS A 80 -3.00 13.61 21.29
C HIS A 80 -3.17 14.40 19.98
N PRO A 81 -3.37 15.74 20.04
CA PRO A 81 -3.24 16.59 18.87
C PRO A 81 -1.77 16.68 18.44
N ALA A 82 -1.50 16.69 17.14
CA ALA A 82 -0.16 16.98 16.63
C ALA A 82 0.06 18.49 16.52
N LEU A 83 1.34 18.91 16.49
CA LEU A 83 1.71 20.33 16.42
C LEU A 83 1.20 21.04 15.15
N VAL A 84 1.08 20.30 14.04
CA VAL A 84 0.60 20.81 12.74
C VAL A 84 -0.84 20.37 12.45
N ASP A 85 -1.19 19.14 12.85
CA ASP A 85 -2.51 18.54 12.64
C ASP A 85 -3.21 18.38 13.99
N THR A 86 -3.92 19.42 14.40
CA THR A 86 -4.58 19.51 15.71
C THR A 86 -5.92 18.79 15.76
N ALA A 87 -6.40 18.24 14.63
CA ALA A 87 -7.67 17.53 14.60
C ALA A 87 -7.56 16.25 15.44
N THR A 88 -8.49 16.06 16.36
CA THR A 88 -8.58 14.86 17.22
C THR A 88 -9.73 13.96 16.80
N ASP A 89 -10.84 14.52 16.32
CA ASP A 89 -11.94 13.77 15.71
C ASP A 89 -11.60 13.45 14.25
N ILE A 90 -11.28 12.18 13.99
CA ILE A 90 -10.79 11.70 12.71
C ILE A 90 -11.78 10.75 12.09
N THR A 91 -12.07 10.95 10.81
CA THR A 91 -12.85 10.02 10.01
C THR A 91 -12.05 9.62 8.79
N PHE A 92 -11.78 8.33 8.62
CA PHE A 92 -11.31 7.81 7.33
C PHE A 92 -12.51 7.28 6.56
N GLN A 93 -12.72 7.78 5.34
CA GLN A 93 -13.87 7.39 4.53
C GLN A 93 -13.50 7.29 3.06
N LEU A 94 -13.89 6.19 2.42
CA LEU A 94 -13.83 6.06 0.97
C LEU A 94 -15.09 6.65 0.34
N SER A 95 -14.91 7.58 -0.60
CA SER A 95 -15.98 8.17 -1.39
C SER A 95 -15.50 8.43 -2.82
N GLU A 96 -16.27 7.97 -3.80
CA GLU A 96 -16.00 8.23 -5.24
C GLU A 96 -14.58 7.83 -5.70
N GLY A 97 -14.02 6.78 -5.11
CA GLY A 97 -12.69 6.27 -5.44
C GLY A 97 -11.52 7.03 -4.83
N ILE A 98 -11.82 7.96 -3.93
CA ILE A 98 -10.85 8.73 -3.16
C ILE A 98 -11.04 8.36 -1.68
N LEU A 99 -9.93 8.04 -1.02
CA LEU A 99 -9.90 7.86 0.42
C LEU A 99 -9.61 9.21 1.06
N TYR A 100 -10.52 9.64 1.92
CA TYR A 100 -10.41 10.89 2.66
C TYR A 100 -10.05 10.63 4.11
N ARG A 101 -9.26 11.55 4.67
CA ARG A 101 -9.18 11.82 6.10
C ARG A 101 -9.98 13.09 6.38
N ASN A 102 -11.16 12.95 6.96
CA ASN A 102 -12.15 14.00 7.17
C ASN A 102 -12.55 14.63 5.83
N SER A 103 -11.84 15.66 5.37
CA SER A 103 -12.02 16.29 4.06
C SER A 103 -10.70 16.45 3.29
N GLU A 104 -9.59 15.96 3.85
CA GLU A 104 -8.28 15.94 3.21
C GLU A 104 -8.13 14.66 2.40
N LEU A 105 -7.61 14.79 1.18
CA LEU A 105 -7.28 13.66 0.34
C LEU A 105 -6.14 12.85 0.96
N LEU A 106 -6.34 11.54 1.12
CA LEU A 106 -5.34 10.64 1.66
C LEU A 106 -4.74 9.70 0.60
N ALA A 107 -5.58 9.17 -0.30
CA ALA A 107 -5.15 8.37 -1.45
C ALA A 107 -6.19 8.45 -2.57
N GLU A 108 -5.74 8.38 -3.82
CA GLU A 108 -6.61 8.28 -5.00
C GLU A 108 -6.62 6.87 -5.58
N ASN A 109 -7.45 6.65 -6.60
CA ASN A 109 -7.50 5.40 -7.37
C ASN A 109 -7.81 4.17 -6.50
N VAL A 110 -8.61 4.36 -5.46
CA VAL A 110 -9.08 3.30 -4.58
C VAL A 110 -10.36 2.72 -5.18
N PRO A 111 -10.43 1.42 -5.53
CA PRO A 111 -11.69 0.79 -5.95
C PRO A 111 -12.79 0.98 -4.92
N VAL A 112 -14.05 0.81 -5.34
CA VAL A 112 -15.23 0.93 -4.45
C VAL A 112 -15.18 0.01 -3.22
N ASP A 113 -14.50 -1.13 -3.32
CA ASP A 113 -14.24 -2.10 -2.25
C ASP A 113 -12.77 -2.10 -1.81
N GLY A 114 -12.01 -1.13 -2.27
CA GLY A 114 -10.57 -1.02 -2.06
C GLY A 114 -10.19 -0.50 -0.68
N PHE A 115 -11.12 0.00 0.13
CA PHE A 115 -10.87 0.29 1.54
C PHE A 115 -11.80 -0.56 2.39
N LYS A 116 -11.21 -1.39 3.26
CA LYS A 116 -11.95 -2.19 4.24
C LYS A 116 -11.44 -1.96 5.64
N VAL A 117 -12.37 -1.69 6.55
CA VAL A 117 -12.11 -1.64 7.99
C VAL A 117 -13.01 -2.63 8.69
N THR A 118 -12.42 -3.45 9.54
CA THR A 118 -13.17 -4.40 10.37
C THR A 118 -12.64 -4.38 11.79
N ARG A 119 -13.56 -4.38 12.76
CA ARG A 119 -13.27 -4.58 14.17
C ARG A 119 -13.40 -6.07 14.49
N ASN A 120 -12.40 -6.66 15.12
CA ASN A 120 -12.46 -8.07 15.50
C ASN A 120 -13.54 -8.26 16.59
N PRO A 121 -14.49 -9.20 16.43
CA PRO A 121 -15.53 -9.45 17.43
C PRO A 121 -15.01 -10.10 18.72
N ASP A 122 -13.86 -10.79 18.67
CA ASP A 122 -13.29 -11.48 19.84
C ASP A 122 -12.32 -10.58 20.64
N ASP A 123 -11.73 -9.59 19.97
CA ASP A 123 -10.90 -8.55 20.56
C ASP A 123 -11.30 -7.20 19.98
N GLU A 124 -12.20 -6.50 20.67
CA GLU A 124 -12.71 -5.21 20.20
C GLU A 124 -11.61 -4.14 20.04
N ASN A 125 -10.39 -4.35 20.55
CA ASN A 125 -9.28 -3.43 20.33
C ASN A 125 -8.46 -3.78 19.10
N GLU A 126 -8.76 -4.85 18.37
CA GLU A 126 -8.11 -5.18 17.11
C GLU A 126 -8.89 -4.60 15.92
N ILE A 127 -8.29 -3.60 15.26
CA ILE A 127 -8.80 -3.02 14.02
C ILE A 127 -7.95 -3.53 12.86
N THR A 128 -8.60 -4.17 11.88
CA THR A 128 -7.96 -4.58 10.63
C THR A 128 -8.27 -3.57 9.53
N LEU A 129 -7.23 -3.13 8.83
CA LEU A 129 -7.31 -2.25 7.67
C LEU A 129 -6.83 -3.00 6.43
N GLU A 130 -7.56 -2.86 5.35
CA GLU A 130 -7.19 -3.27 4.00
C GLU A 130 -7.30 -2.06 3.08
N LEU A 131 -6.25 -1.80 2.30
CA LEU A 131 -6.23 -0.74 1.29
C LEU A 131 -5.73 -1.30 -0.03
N THR A 132 -6.52 -1.13 -1.08
CA THR A 132 -6.21 -1.47 -2.46
C THR A 132 -6.19 -0.20 -3.28
N LEU A 133 -5.10 0.05 -3.99
CA LEU A 133 -5.04 1.03 -5.07
C LEU A 133 -4.98 0.30 -6.40
N SER A 134 -5.61 0.84 -7.44
CA SER A 134 -5.60 0.23 -8.78
C SER A 134 -5.58 1.27 -9.88
N LEU A 135 -4.80 1.02 -10.94
CA LEU A 135 -4.80 1.85 -12.14
C LEU A 135 -5.79 1.31 -13.17
N THR A 136 -6.17 2.17 -14.13
CA THR A 136 -7.03 1.80 -15.26
C THR A 136 -6.44 0.67 -16.13
N GLY A 137 -5.11 0.46 -16.07
CA GLY A 137 -4.41 -0.62 -16.76
C GLY A 137 -4.57 -2.02 -16.12
N GLY A 138 -5.28 -2.12 -14.99
CA GLY A 138 -5.54 -3.37 -14.28
C GLY A 138 -4.47 -3.74 -13.25
N GLU A 139 -3.36 -2.99 -13.17
CA GLU A 139 -2.40 -3.11 -12.08
C GLU A 139 -3.03 -2.67 -10.76
N LYS A 140 -2.81 -3.45 -9.71
CA LYS A 140 -3.30 -3.17 -8.36
C LYS A 140 -2.30 -3.57 -7.30
N VAL A 141 -2.35 -2.91 -6.17
CA VAL A 141 -1.58 -3.23 -4.96
C VAL A 141 -2.55 -3.24 -3.79
N THR A 142 -2.48 -4.28 -2.95
CA THR A 142 -3.26 -4.39 -1.71
C THR A 142 -2.33 -4.46 -0.51
N LEU A 143 -2.60 -3.64 0.49
CA LEU A 143 -1.94 -3.63 1.80
C LEU A 143 -2.93 -4.06 2.87
N HIS A 144 -2.48 -4.87 3.81
CA HIS A 144 -3.25 -5.27 4.98
C HIS A 144 -2.44 -4.96 6.24
N THR A 145 -3.10 -4.45 7.27
CA THR A 145 -2.48 -4.26 8.58
C THR A 145 -3.48 -4.44 9.71
N LYS A 146 -2.95 -4.79 10.87
CA LYS A 146 -3.71 -4.87 12.12
C LYS A 146 -3.19 -3.79 13.06
N VAL A 147 -4.11 -3.08 13.71
CA VAL A 147 -3.82 -1.94 14.57
C VAL A 147 -4.55 -2.12 15.88
N TYR A 148 -3.81 -1.96 16.96
CA TYR A 148 -4.34 -1.95 18.33
C TYR A 148 -4.21 -0.54 18.89
N PRO A 149 -5.32 0.17 19.15
CA PRO A 149 -5.32 1.45 19.84
C PRO A 149 -4.68 1.32 21.23
N LYS A 150 -3.84 2.30 21.60
CA LYS A 150 -3.09 2.27 22.86
C LYS A 150 -3.71 3.10 23.98
N ASN A 151 -4.64 4.00 23.63
CA ASN A 151 -5.16 5.00 24.55
C ASN A 151 -6.63 4.75 24.93
N ILE A 152 -7.18 3.59 24.59
CA ILE A 152 -8.53 3.18 25.00
C ILE A 152 -8.49 2.63 26.42
N ASN A 153 -9.41 3.06 27.29
CA ASN A 153 -9.54 2.59 28.68
C ASN A 153 -8.32 2.82 29.57
N ILE A 154 -7.52 3.87 29.31
CA ILE A 154 -6.51 4.30 30.28
C ILE A 154 -7.25 4.85 31.50
N SER A 155 -7.42 4.03 32.54
CA SER A 155 -7.83 4.53 33.85
C SER A 155 -6.84 5.60 34.28
N SER A 156 -7.34 6.69 34.86
CA SER A 156 -6.63 7.89 35.33
C SER A 156 -5.54 7.66 36.40
N GLN A 157 -4.72 6.62 36.28
CA GLN A 157 -3.67 6.24 37.24
C GLN A 157 -2.27 6.74 36.85
N PHE A 158 -2.11 7.39 35.71
CA PHE A 158 -0.85 8.04 35.33
C PHE A 158 -1.05 9.55 35.31
N ASP A 159 -1.09 10.16 36.48
CA ASP A 159 -1.24 11.62 36.66
C ASP A 159 0.13 12.32 36.73
N GLY A 160 1.12 11.88 35.93
CA GLY A 160 2.34 12.63 35.57
C GLY A 160 3.21 13.28 36.66
N ASP A 161 2.87 13.15 37.94
CA ASP A 161 3.44 13.91 39.05
C ASP A 161 4.53 13.07 39.71
N TRP A 162 5.67 12.99 39.05
CA TRP A 162 6.92 12.61 39.70
C TRP A 162 7.71 13.88 39.96
N GLU A 163 7.42 14.56 41.07
CA GLU A 163 8.46 15.33 41.75
C GLU A 163 9.50 14.34 42.28
N GLU A 164 10.67 14.35 41.64
CA GLU A 164 11.86 13.68 42.16
C GLU A 164 12.32 14.44 43.41
N VAL A 165 11.90 13.97 44.58
CA VAL A 165 12.46 14.43 45.86
C VAL A 165 13.84 13.78 46.00
N VAL A 166 14.87 14.55 45.67
CA VAL A 166 16.26 14.21 45.96
C VAL A 166 16.51 14.52 47.44
N GLU A 167 16.70 13.48 48.26
CA GLU A 167 17.32 13.60 49.59
C GLU A 167 18.84 13.83 49.49
#